data_AF-R8VS36-F1
#
_entry.id   AF-R8VS36-F1
#
_cell.length_a   1.000
_cell.length_b   1.000
_cell.length_c   1.000
_cell.angle_alpha   90.00
_cell.angle_beta   90.00
_cell.angle_gamma   90.00
#
_symmetry.space_group_name_H-M   'P 1'
#
loop_
_entity.id
_entity.type
_entity.pdbx_description
1 polymer ?
#
loop_
_entity_poly.entity_id
_entity_poly.type
_entity_poly.pdbx_seq_one_letter_code
_entity_poly.pdbx_strand_id
1 'polypeptide(L)'
;MVFMLPGCAALQALEDIWGPKEPDGGSVQETDQTQSPSDSTAPSSAKPAESTKQQPQADPLDFADEQALRAAMEGEWVYCPPMSDQPAVWITFSADGNFQIRARNPENGVMWEDEGFCYLEYWEDGGQAVPDMMRLTLSQEAAGQSSRPVSNVGDFLIAQKTLCEGEIVLGLLQLNNGDSLFSAYDYDMFPILKKYTGWQPQEAGRKAEIFCAAVYKVDEASQTVWLDDTTQDGENIGRYEALPYQMAPGQTLNSLPDWPWLVADGSIWMAQTDEMGRLIDLRIYLYDSEFTEPGGLTEEEAAMILVEAYEIQGYLQQGMRMFFEGETEVIGGETCILISLGTNDEDHFVREIYYAVAPSGSIYTYDVGTDTWNAVT
;
A
#
# COMPACT_ATOMS: atom_id res chain seq x y z
N MET A 1 -15.71 -8.83 -11.70
CA MET A 1 -15.75 -9.85 -10.64
C MET A 1 -16.16 -9.12 -9.38
N VAL A 2 -17.30 -9.47 -8.79
CA VAL A 2 -17.90 -8.76 -7.64
C VAL A 2 -17.05 -9.10 -6.41
N PHE A 3 -16.38 -8.11 -5.84
CA PHE A 3 -15.77 -8.23 -4.51
C PHE A 3 -16.90 -8.15 -3.48
N MET A 4 -17.06 -9.20 -2.68
CA MET A 4 -17.85 -9.18 -1.45
C MET A 4 -16.85 -9.26 -0.31
N LEU A 5 -16.71 -8.18 0.46
CA LEU A 5 -15.93 -8.13 1.69
C LEU A 5 -16.91 -8.17 2.89
N PRO A 6 -16.82 -9.14 3.83
CA PRO A 6 -17.61 -9.09 5.05
C PRO A 6 -16.81 -8.41 6.17
N GLY A 7 -17.37 -7.39 6.85
CA GLY A 7 -16.84 -7.05 8.18
C GLY A 7 -17.13 -5.67 8.81
N CYS A 8 -17.60 -4.66 8.07
CA CYS A 8 -17.91 -3.36 8.67
C CYS A 8 -19.38 -2.99 8.43
N ALA A 9 -20.16 -2.86 9.50
CA ALA A 9 -21.57 -2.45 9.40
C ALA A 9 -21.76 -1.05 8.76
N ALA A 10 -20.72 -0.21 8.76
CA ALA A 10 -20.70 1.08 8.05
C ALA A 10 -20.40 0.95 6.54
N LEU A 11 -19.55 0.00 6.14
CA LEU A 11 -19.22 -0.29 4.74
C LEU A 11 -20.34 -1.05 4.02
N GLN A 12 -21.08 -1.88 4.75
CA GLN A 12 -22.21 -2.62 4.20
C GLN A 12 -23.37 -1.70 3.75
N ALA A 13 -23.46 -0.48 4.31
CA ALA A 13 -24.41 0.53 3.87
C ALA A 13 -23.98 1.29 2.61
N LEU A 14 -22.69 1.25 2.23
CA LEU A 14 -22.15 1.87 1.01
C LEU A 14 -22.27 0.94 -0.20
N GLU A 15 -22.11 -0.37 -0.02
CA GLU A 15 -22.24 -1.35 -1.12
C GLU A 15 -23.65 -1.44 -1.72
N ASP A 16 -24.71 -1.21 -0.92
CA ASP A 16 -26.10 -1.18 -1.41
C ASP A 16 -26.41 0.03 -2.31
N ILE A 17 -25.53 1.05 -2.35
CA ILE A 17 -25.75 2.32 -3.07
C ILE A 17 -25.31 2.24 -4.54
N TRP A 18 -24.36 1.36 -4.90
CA TRP A 18 -23.60 1.48 -6.16
C TRP A 18 -23.62 0.29 -7.12
N GLY A 19 -24.59 -0.63 -7.05
CA GLY A 19 -24.68 -1.73 -8.02
C GLY A 19 -24.81 -1.23 -9.49
N PRO A 20 -23.86 -1.52 -10.40
CA PRO A 20 -23.95 -1.07 -11.78
C PRO A 20 -24.90 -1.93 -12.64
N LYS A 21 -25.63 -1.29 -13.55
CA LYS A 21 -26.38 -1.93 -14.65
C LYS A 21 -25.45 -2.12 -15.87
N GLU A 22 -25.32 -3.36 -16.34
CA GLU A 22 -24.58 -3.72 -17.56
C GLU A 22 -25.14 -3.03 -18.82
N PRO A 23 -24.27 -2.68 -19.78
CA PRO A 23 -24.64 -2.58 -21.18
C PRO A 23 -23.99 -3.66 -22.07
N ASP A 24 -24.79 -4.03 -23.06
CA ASP A 24 -24.62 -5.06 -24.09
C ASP A 24 -23.30 -5.04 -24.88
N GLY A 25 -22.87 -6.26 -25.23
CA GLY A 25 -21.71 -6.53 -26.06
C GLY A 25 -21.88 -6.16 -27.54
N GLY A 26 -20.75 -5.80 -28.16
CA GLY A 26 -20.62 -5.60 -29.60
C GLY A 26 -19.19 -5.90 -30.06
N SER A 27 -19.01 -7.08 -30.64
CA SER A 27 -17.80 -7.58 -31.30
C SER A 27 -17.53 -6.91 -32.65
N VAL A 28 -16.26 -6.63 -32.99
CA VAL A 28 -15.81 -6.51 -34.40
C VAL A 28 -14.41 -7.11 -34.57
N GLN A 29 -14.27 -7.91 -35.63
CA GLN A 29 -13.11 -8.72 -36.03
C GLN A 29 -12.11 -7.97 -36.94
N GLU A 30 -10.85 -8.44 -36.85
CA GLU A 30 -9.75 -8.63 -37.82
C GLU A 30 -9.74 -7.95 -39.20
N THR A 31 -8.54 -7.54 -39.62
CA THR A 31 -7.79 -7.92 -40.84
C THR A 31 -6.46 -7.14 -40.88
N ASP A 32 -5.37 -7.47 -41.60
CA ASP A 32 -4.62 -8.71 -41.89
C ASP A 32 -3.29 -8.24 -42.56
N GLN A 33 -2.18 -8.98 -42.39
CA GLN A 33 -0.96 -9.03 -43.23
C GLN A 33 -0.06 -7.74 -43.36
N THR A 34 1.28 -7.73 -43.54
CA THR A 34 2.26 -8.72 -44.03
C THR A 34 3.72 -8.28 -43.71
N GLN A 35 4.59 -9.27 -43.41
CA GLN A 35 6.01 -9.51 -43.83
C GLN A 35 7.16 -8.48 -43.68
N SER A 36 8.22 -8.96 -42.98
CA SER A 36 9.65 -8.55 -43.01
C SER A 36 10.38 -9.01 -44.30
N PRO A 37 11.65 -8.59 -44.61
CA PRO A 37 12.84 -9.19 -43.95
C PRO A 37 14.18 -8.39 -43.90
N SER A 38 15.09 -8.92 -43.05
CA SER A 38 16.56 -9.10 -43.18
C SER A 38 17.60 -7.96 -42.98
N ASP A 39 18.40 -8.17 -41.92
CA ASP A 39 19.88 -8.21 -41.76
C ASP A 39 20.83 -7.16 -42.37
N SER A 40 21.74 -6.64 -41.53
CA SER A 40 23.21 -6.62 -41.76
C SER A 40 24.01 -6.13 -40.54
N THR A 41 25.16 -6.77 -40.30
CA THR A 41 26.04 -6.64 -39.12
C THR A 41 27.37 -5.92 -39.44
N ALA A 42 28.00 -5.36 -38.39
CA ALA A 42 29.46 -5.16 -38.14
C ALA A 42 30.12 -3.79 -38.50
N PRO A 43 31.29 -3.42 -37.92
CA PRO A 43 31.91 -3.73 -36.61
C PRO A 43 32.54 -2.55 -35.84
N SER A 44 32.84 -2.83 -34.55
CA SER A 44 33.85 -2.31 -33.59
C SER A 44 34.92 -1.28 -34.02
N SER A 45 35.17 -0.30 -33.13
CA SER A 45 36.43 0.47 -33.02
C SER A 45 36.70 0.85 -31.57
N ALA A 46 37.80 0.36 -31.00
CA ALA A 46 38.26 0.60 -29.63
C ALA A 46 39.13 1.87 -29.50
N LYS A 47 38.96 2.64 -28.41
CA LYS A 47 39.89 3.67 -27.90
C LYS A 47 39.68 3.85 -26.37
N PRO A 48 40.63 4.47 -25.64
CA PRO A 48 41.38 3.84 -24.55
C PRO A 48 40.83 4.13 -23.14
N ALA A 49 41.23 3.25 -22.21
CA ALA A 49 40.91 3.18 -20.78
C ALA A 49 40.63 4.52 -20.07
N GLU A 50 39.35 4.81 -19.90
CA GLU A 50 38.85 5.66 -18.82
C GLU A 50 38.90 4.88 -17.51
N SER A 51 39.27 5.60 -16.44
CA SER A 51 39.20 5.15 -15.05
C SER A 51 37.92 4.37 -14.79
N THR A 52 38.04 3.10 -14.42
CA THR A 52 36.92 2.24 -14.01
C THR A 52 36.20 2.87 -12.82
N LYS A 53 35.19 3.70 -13.10
CA LYS A 53 33.99 3.74 -12.28
C LYS A 53 33.53 2.28 -12.22
N GLN A 54 33.46 1.70 -11.02
CA GLN A 54 32.84 0.39 -10.86
C GLN A 54 31.46 0.49 -11.52
N GLN A 55 31.24 -0.37 -12.51
CA GLN A 55 29.94 -0.47 -13.15
C GLN A 55 28.94 -0.89 -12.07
N PRO A 56 27.76 -0.26 -11.97
CA PRO A 56 26.77 -0.62 -10.95
C PRO A 56 26.54 -2.13 -11.01
N GLN A 57 26.64 -2.79 -9.86
CA GLN A 57 26.35 -4.22 -9.77
C GLN A 57 24.87 -4.42 -10.09
N ALA A 58 24.49 -5.54 -10.71
CA ALA A 58 23.09 -5.88 -10.94
C ALA A 58 22.27 -5.74 -9.64
N ASP A 59 21.03 -5.28 -9.77
CA ASP A 59 20.14 -5.17 -8.61
C ASP A 59 19.78 -6.57 -8.10
N PRO A 60 20.14 -6.93 -6.86
CA PRO A 60 19.86 -8.25 -6.33
C PRO A 60 18.37 -8.50 -6.05
N LEU A 61 17.53 -7.46 -6.07
CA LEU A 61 16.08 -7.55 -5.89
C LEU A 61 15.32 -7.42 -7.22
N ASP A 62 15.99 -7.07 -8.32
CA ASP A 62 15.44 -7.21 -9.67
C ASP A 62 15.65 -8.63 -10.18
N PHE A 63 14.72 -9.53 -9.82
CA PHE A 63 14.86 -10.95 -10.07
C PHE A 63 14.77 -11.26 -11.56
N ALA A 64 15.77 -11.95 -12.10
CA ALA A 64 15.76 -12.38 -13.50
C ALA A 64 14.87 -13.62 -13.75
N ASP A 65 14.74 -14.48 -12.75
CA ASP A 65 14.00 -15.75 -12.80
C ASP A 65 13.65 -16.26 -11.38
N GLU A 66 12.93 -17.37 -11.31
CA GLU A 66 12.58 -18.04 -10.04
C GLU A 66 13.82 -18.41 -9.19
N GLN A 67 14.94 -18.76 -9.82
CA GLN A 67 16.15 -19.15 -9.07
C GLN A 67 16.76 -17.94 -8.36
N ALA A 68 16.77 -16.77 -9.00
CA ALA A 68 17.18 -15.51 -8.37
C ALA A 68 16.28 -15.14 -7.20
N LEU A 69 14.95 -15.27 -7.36
CA LEU A 69 13.98 -15.05 -6.29
C LEU A 69 14.22 -15.99 -5.09
N ARG A 70 14.38 -17.30 -5.33
CA ARG A 70 14.68 -18.28 -4.26
C ARG A 70 15.98 -17.96 -3.53
N ALA A 71 17.02 -17.57 -4.26
CA ALA A 71 18.30 -17.20 -3.66
C ALA A 71 18.18 -15.95 -2.77
N ALA A 72 17.37 -14.96 -3.16
CA ALA A 72 17.10 -13.79 -2.34
C ALA A 72 16.28 -14.12 -1.07
N MET A 73 15.34 -15.06 -1.19
CA MET A 73 14.51 -15.55 -0.08
C MET A 73 15.27 -16.39 0.95
N GLU A 74 16.33 -17.10 0.58
CA GLU A 74 17.05 -18.01 1.48
C GLU A 74 17.53 -17.32 2.79
N GLY A 75 17.28 -17.93 3.95
CA GLY A 75 17.68 -17.40 5.25
C GLY A 75 16.49 -16.99 6.13
N GLU A 76 16.80 -16.41 7.29
CA GLU A 76 15.81 -16.01 8.31
C GLU A 76 15.21 -14.63 8.00
N TRP A 77 13.89 -14.57 8.00
CA TRP A 77 13.06 -13.38 7.89
C TRP A 77 12.30 -13.16 9.18
N VAL A 78 12.14 -11.90 9.55
CA VAL A 78 11.47 -11.48 10.77
C VAL A 78 10.25 -10.66 10.43
N TYR A 79 9.15 -10.96 11.12
CA TYR A 79 7.93 -10.17 11.10
C TYR A 79 7.69 -9.55 12.47
N CYS A 80 7.32 -8.28 12.43
CA CYS A 80 6.86 -7.51 13.57
C CYS A 80 5.40 -7.10 13.30
N PRO A 81 4.48 -7.33 14.25
CA PRO A 81 3.09 -6.93 14.08
C PRO A 81 2.91 -5.43 13.85
N PRO A 82 1.80 -5.00 13.23
CA PRO A 82 1.46 -3.60 13.13
C PRO A 82 1.57 -2.89 14.49
N MET A 83 2.14 -1.68 14.51
CA MET A 83 2.33 -0.87 15.72
C MET A 83 3.27 -1.48 16.78
N SER A 84 4.10 -2.46 16.42
CA SER A 84 5.04 -3.10 17.34
C SER A 84 6.42 -3.26 16.70
N ASP A 85 7.47 -2.82 17.40
CA ASP A 85 8.87 -3.12 17.02
C ASP A 85 9.35 -4.48 17.57
N GLN A 86 8.49 -5.20 18.28
CA GLN A 86 8.84 -6.51 18.86
C GLN A 86 8.56 -7.63 17.85
N PRO A 87 9.58 -8.42 17.47
CA PRO A 87 9.39 -9.58 16.61
C PRO A 87 8.38 -10.59 17.17
N ALA A 88 7.48 -11.05 16.31
CA ALA A 88 6.47 -12.05 16.63
C ALA A 88 6.64 -13.36 15.85
N VAL A 89 7.11 -13.29 14.60
CA VAL A 89 7.27 -14.46 13.73
C VAL A 89 8.65 -14.44 13.06
N TRP A 90 9.27 -15.61 12.97
CA TRP A 90 10.53 -15.86 12.28
C TRP A 90 10.31 -16.98 11.27
N ILE A 91 10.65 -16.74 10.01
CA ILE A 91 10.54 -17.74 8.93
C ILE A 91 11.93 -17.91 8.32
N THR A 92 12.47 -19.12 8.35
CA THR A 92 13.75 -19.46 7.72
C THR A 92 13.52 -20.29 6.47
N PHE A 93 13.79 -19.73 5.30
CA PHE A 93 13.69 -20.46 4.03
C PHE A 93 15.01 -21.19 3.73
N SER A 94 14.92 -22.46 3.32
CA SER A 94 16.05 -23.23 2.82
C SER A 94 16.21 -23.06 1.30
N ALA A 95 17.42 -23.32 0.79
CA ALA A 95 17.71 -23.29 -0.65
C ALA A 95 16.84 -24.27 -1.46
N ASP A 96 16.40 -25.34 -0.83
CA ASP A 96 15.54 -26.40 -1.39
C ASP A 96 14.04 -26.06 -1.35
N GLY A 97 13.66 -24.86 -0.88
CA GLY A 97 12.28 -24.35 -0.93
C GLY A 97 11.39 -24.80 0.23
N ASN A 98 11.96 -25.42 1.25
CA ASN A 98 11.26 -25.66 2.52
C ASN A 98 11.41 -24.44 3.43
N PHE A 99 10.59 -24.37 4.48
CA PHE A 99 10.78 -23.36 5.53
C PHE A 99 10.62 -23.96 6.92
N GLN A 100 11.30 -23.35 7.88
CA GLN A 100 11.03 -23.50 9.31
C GLN A 100 10.40 -22.21 9.82
N ILE A 101 9.38 -22.33 10.65
CA ILE A 101 8.71 -21.19 11.27
C ILE A 101 8.79 -21.29 12.78
N ARG A 102 9.04 -20.14 13.41
CA ARG A 102 8.87 -19.94 14.84
C ARG A 102 7.94 -18.76 15.04
N ALA A 103 6.89 -18.92 15.83
CA ALA A 103 5.91 -17.86 16.05
C ALA A 103 5.51 -17.76 17.52
N ARG A 104 5.29 -16.53 17.97
CA ARG A 104 4.78 -16.22 19.31
C ARG A 104 3.25 -16.18 19.24
N ASN A 105 2.58 -16.95 20.07
CA ASN A 105 1.14 -16.82 20.23
C ASN A 105 0.84 -15.47 20.96
N PRO A 106 0.02 -14.58 20.38
CA PRO A 106 -0.23 -13.26 20.96
C PRO A 106 -1.06 -13.32 22.26
N GLU A 107 -1.91 -14.34 22.44
CA GLU A 107 -2.78 -14.47 23.61
C GLU A 107 -2.04 -14.89 24.89
N ASN A 108 -1.03 -15.77 24.75
CA ASN A 108 -0.35 -16.38 25.89
C ASN A 108 1.18 -16.23 25.88
N GLY A 109 1.75 -15.68 24.80
CA GLY A 109 3.20 -15.46 24.64
C GLY A 109 4.03 -16.73 24.42
N VAL A 110 3.40 -17.91 24.33
CA VAL A 110 4.10 -19.18 24.12
C VAL A 110 4.63 -19.26 22.70
N MET A 111 5.89 -19.63 22.58
CA MET A 111 6.53 -19.90 21.30
C MET A 111 6.14 -21.28 20.80
N TRP A 112 5.85 -21.38 19.51
CA TRP A 112 5.73 -22.66 18.80
C TRP A 112 6.59 -22.65 17.54
N GLU A 113 6.97 -23.85 17.10
CA GLU A 113 7.83 -24.07 15.94
C GLU A 113 7.20 -25.15 15.07
N ASP A 114 7.30 -24.99 13.75
CA ASP A 114 6.82 -25.96 12.76
C ASP A 114 7.66 -25.84 11.47
N GLU A 115 7.43 -26.73 10.52
CA GLU A 115 8.09 -26.72 9.21
C GLU A 115 7.08 -26.95 8.09
N GLY A 116 7.43 -26.48 6.90
CA GLY A 116 6.54 -26.52 5.77
C GLY A 116 7.23 -26.34 4.42
N PHE A 117 6.39 -26.21 3.41
CA PHE A 117 6.76 -26.08 2.02
C PHE A 117 6.41 -24.67 1.51
N CYS A 118 7.37 -24.03 0.85
CA CYS A 118 7.17 -22.77 0.15
C CYS A 118 7.04 -23.03 -1.36
N TYR A 119 5.83 -22.82 -1.87
CA TYR A 119 5.55 -22.91 -3.30
C TYR A 119 5.56 -21.50 -3.89
N LEU A 120 6.32 -21.34 -4.97
CA LEU A 120 6.35 -20.13 -5.78
C LEU A 120 5.52 -20.40 -7.03
N GLU A 121 4.52 -19.57 -7.26
CA GLU A 121 3.51 -19.74 -8.30
C GLU A 121 3.23 -18.39 -8.98
N TYR A 122 2.48 -18.43 -10.07
CA TYR A 122 2.03 -17.24 -10.79
C TYR A 122 0.56 -16.98 -10.43
N TRP A 123 0.23 -15.76 -10.03
CA TRP A 123 -1.15 -15.38 -9.73
C TRP A 123 -2.02 -15.37 -10.99
N GLU A 124 -1.51 -14.81 -12.09
CA GLU A 124 -2.17 -14.84 -13.41
C GLU A 124 -1.35 -15.65 -14.44
N ASP A 125 -2.03 -16.41 -15.29
CA ASP A 125 -1.42 -17.21 -16.35
C ASP A 125 -1.02 -16.29 -17.51
N GLY A 126 0.20 -15.73 -17.47
CA GLY A 126 0.56 -14.55 -18.28
C GLY A 126 1.96 -14.52 -18.91
N GLY A 127 2.77 -15.59 -18.81
CA GLY A 127 4.09 -15.62 -19.44
C GLY A 127 5.16 -14.76 -18.76
N GLN A 128 4.97 -14.43 -17.48
CA GLN A 128 6.01 -13.83 -16.63
C GLN A 128 7.17 -14.81 -16.41
N ALA A 129 8.39 -14.29 -16.29
CA ALA A 129 9.60 -15.10 -16.05
C ALA A 129 9.86 -15.40 -14.56
N VAL A 130 9.23 -14.64 -13.66
CA VAL A 130 9.42 -14.70 -12.21
C VAL A 130 8.06 -14.92 -11.54
N PRO A 131 7.91 -15.91 -10.64
CA PRO A 131 6.71 -16.08 -9.84
C PRO A 131 6.44 -14.87 -8.94
N ASP A 132 5.18 -14.46 -8.84
CA ASP A 132 4.72 -13.34 -8.02
C ASP A 132 3.87 -13.79 -6.82
N MET A 133 3.49 -15.07 -6.74
CA MET A 133 2.73 -15.65 -5.64
C MET A 133 3.58 -16.61 -4.80
N MET A 134 3.44 -16.52 -3.48
CA MET A 134 4.06 -17.38 -2.49
C MET A 134 2.99 -18.07 -1.63
N ARG A 135 2.96 -19.40 -1.65
CA ARG A 135 2.12 -20.24 -0.78
C ARG A 135 2.97 -20.92 0.28
N LEU A 136 2.63 -20.68 1.55
CA LEU A 136 3.33 -21.24 2.72
C LEU A 136 2.44 -22.26 3.43
N THR A 137 2.71 -23.55 3.16
CA THR A 137 1.91 -24.67 3.68
C THR A 137 2.70 -25.46 4.73
N LEU A 138 2.11 -25.64 5.92
CA LEU A 138 2.70 -26.46 6.97
C LEU A 138 2.65 -27.95 6.62
N SER A 139 3.66 -28.72 7.06
CA SER A 139 3.71 -30.16 6.84
C SER A 139 2.58 -30.90 7.59
N GLN A 140 2.10 -32.02 7.03
CA GLN A 140 1.04 -32.82 7.67
C GLN A 140 1.54 -33.71 8.82
N GLU A 141 2.86 -33.81 9.04
CA GLU A 141 3.49 -34.63 10.07
C GLU A 141 3.99 -33.74 11.22
N ALA A 142 3.18 -33.42 12.23
CA ALA A 142 3.22 -34.22 13.45
C ALA A 142 1.84 -34.30 14.11
N ALA A 143 1.21 -35.46 13.97
CA ALA A 143 0.19 -35.93 14.89
C ALA A 143 0.80 -36.07 16.30
N GLY A 144 0.90 -34.96 17.04
CA GLY A 144 1.52 -34.95 18.36
C GLY A 144 1.56 -33.63 19.14
N GLN A 145 1.38 -32.46 18.53
CA GLN A 145 1.36 -31.18 19.28
C GLN A 145 0.07 -30.41 19.05
N SER A 146 -0.82 -30.48 20.04
CA SER A 146 -2.13 -29.83 20.12
C SER A 146 -2.06 -28.33 20.43
N SER A 147 -1.07 -27.59 19.90
CA SER A 147 -0.90 -26.16 20.17
C SER A 147 -0.77 -25.29 18.93
N ARG A 148 -0.83 -25.87 17.71
CA ARG A 148 -0.82 -25.06 16.49
C ARG A 148 -2.18 -24.38 16.28
N PRO A 149 -2.22 -23.04 16.12
CA PRO A 149 -3.44 -22.25 15.95
C PRO A 149 -4.02 -22.32 14.52
N VAL A 150 -3.17 -22.60 13.53
CA VAL A 150 -3.47 -22.50 12.09
C VAL A 150 -2.99 -23.75 11.36
N SER A 151 -3.65 -24.09 10.25
CA SER A 151 -3.27 -25.21 9.39
C SER A 151 -2.37 -24.82 8.20
N ASN A 152 -2.27 -23.53 7.92
CA ASN A 152 -1.42 -22.94 6.89
C ASN A 152 -0.79 -21.65 7.44
N VAL A 153 0.28 -21.17 6.81
CA VAL A 153 0.82 -19.83 7.13
C VAL A 153 0.14 -18.78 6.27
N GLY A 154 -0.19 -19.10 5.01
CA GLY A 154 -1.00 -18.27 4.12
C GLY A 154 -0.53 -18.33 2.67
N ASP A 155 -1.35 -17.74 1.80
CA ASP A 155 -1.05 -17.55 0.39
C ASP A 155 -0.96 -16.04 0.13
N PHE A 156 0.12 -15.61 -0.51
CA PHE A 156 0.46 -14.20 -0.61
C PHE A 156 0.90 -13.83 -2.03
N LEU A 157 0.51 -12.66 -2.50
CA LEU A 157 1.19 -11.97 -3.58
C LEU A 157 2.41 -11.24 -3.00
N ILE A 158 3.56 -11.36 -3.65
CA ILE A 158 4.75 -10.57 -3.37
C ILE A 158 4.52 -9.17 -3.97
N ALA A 159 3.91 -8.30 -3.18
CA ALA A 159 3.43 -7.00 -3.64
C ALA A 159 4.52 -5.93 -3.62
N GLN A 160 5.44 -6.00 -2.64
CA GLN A 160 6.49 -5.00 -2.48
C GLN A 160 7.82 -5.64 -2.13
N LYS A 161 8.90 -5.02 -2.61
CA LYS A 161 10.26 -5.36 -2.22
C LYS A 161 11.15 -4.11 -2.30
N THR A 162 12.04 -3.94 -1.33
CA THR A 162 13.08 -2.91 -1.38
C THR A 162 14.25 -3.27 -0.45
N LEU A 163 15.40 -2.63 -0.64
CA LEU A 163 16.47 -2.56 0.34
C LEU A 163 16.32 -1.27 1.16
N CYS A 164 16.07 -1.40 2.46
CA CYS A 164 15.98 -0.27 3.39
C CYS A 164 16.96 -0.49 4.55
N GLU A 165 17.91 0.43 4.75
CA GLU A 165 18.91 0.37 5.85
C GLU A 165 19.70 -0.95 5.98
N GLY A 166 19.94 -1.65 4.87
CA GLY A 166 20.63 -2.94 4.87
C GLY A 166 19.75 -4.13 5.21
N GLU A 167 18.44 -3.93 5.33
CA GLU A 167 17.42 -4.96 5.38
C GLU A 167 16.69 -5.04 4.04
N ILE A 168 16.49 -6.26 3.54
CA ILE A 168 15.48 -6.48 2.52
C ILE A 168 14.13 -6.41 3.22
N VAL A 169 13.24 -5.57 2.69
CA VAL A 169 11.84 -5.48 3.07
C VAL A 169 11.04 -6.19 2.00
N LEU A 170 10.15 -7.10 2.40
CA LEU A 170 9.27 -7.86 1.52
C LEU A 170 7.84 -7.71 2.03
N GLY A 171 7.00 -6.99 1.29
CA GLY A 171 5.60 -6.80 1.60
C GLY A 171 4.73 -7.82 0.89
N LEU A 172 3.89 -8.51 1.66
CA LEU A 172 3.11 -9.65 1.20
C LEU A 172 1.63 -9.33 1.29
N LEU A 173 0.93 -9.25 0.16
CA LEU A 173 -0.53 -9.08 0.15
C LEU A 173 -1.20 -10.45 0.31
N GLN A 174 -1.96 -10.65 1.38
CA GLN A 174 -2.70 -11.88 1.57
C GLN A 174 -3.77 -12.07 0.49
N LEU A 175 -3.78 -13.25 -0.12
CA LEU A 175 -4.79 -13.66 -1.07
C LEU A 175 -5.97 -14.27 -0.31
N ASN A 176 -7.19 -13.81 -0.60
CA ASN A 176 -8.39 -14.08 0.21
C ASN A 176 -8.96 -15.50 0.03
N ASN A 177 -8.19 -16.52 0.42
CA ASN A 177 -8.56 -17.93 0.41
C ASN A 177 -8.71 -18.55 1.81
N GLY A 178 -8.74 -17.69 2.84
CA GLY A 178 -8.81 -18.05 4.26
C GLY A 178 -7.97 -17.09 5.09
N ASP A 179 -7.99 -17.28 6.42
CA ASP A 179 -7.09 -16.56 7.32
C ASP A 179 -5.64 -17.06 7.14
N SER A 180 -4.70 -16.12 7.14
CA SER A 180 -3.27 -16.40 7.26
C SER A 180 -2.87 -16.44 8.73
N LEU A 181 -1.64 -16.87 9.03
CA LEU A 181 -1.07 -16.74 10.36
C LEU A 181 -1.14 -15.29 10.86
N PHE A 182 -0.84 -14.33 9.98
CA PHE A 182 -0.72 -12.92 10.31
C PHE A 182 -2.11 -12.28 10.52
N SER A 183 -3.07 -12.57 9.64
CA SER A 183 -4.43 -12.05 9.81
C SER A 183 -5.15 -12.66 11.01
N ALA A 184 -4.91 -13.93 11.31
CA ALA A 184 -5.49 -14.60 12.47
C ALA A 184 -4.95 -14.07 13.81
N TYR A 185 -3.67 -13.68 13.85
CA TYR A 185 -3.00 -13.27 15.08
C TYR A 185 -3.01 -11.76 15.32
N ASP A 186 -2.76 -10.99 14.27
CA ASP A 186 -2.49 -9.56 14.36
C ASP A 186 -3.44 -8.72 13.48
N TYR A 187 -4.44 -9.35 12.84
CA TYR A 187 -5.32 -8.72 11.86
C TYR A 187 -4.57 -8.06 10.69
N ASP A 188 -3.37 -8.55 10.40
CA ASP A 188 -2.51 -8.03 9.35
C ASP A 188 -2.71 -8.80 8.04
N MET A 189 -3.29 -8.11 7.05
CA MET A 189 -3.52 -8.63 5.70
C MET A 189 -2.37 -8.28 4.74
N PHE A 190 -1.40 -7.47 5.19
CA PHE A 190 -0.23 -7.05 4.43
C PHE A 190 1.07 -7.21 5.23
N PRO A 191 1.40 -8.43 5.71
CA PRO A 191 2.56 -8.63 6.56
C PRO A 191 3.87 -8.26 5.86
N ILE A 192 4.70 -7.51 6.60
CA ILE A 192 6.03 -7.10 6.17
C ILE A 192 7.09 -8.04 6.77
N LEU A 193 7.82 -8.72 5.90
CA LEU A 193 8.97 -9.53 6.28
C LEU A 193 10.25 -8.72 6.07
N LYS A 194 11.14 -8.74 7.08
CA LYS A 194 12.45 -8.07 7.01
C LYS A 194 13.58 -9.08 7.17
N LYS A 195 14.64 -8.93 6.38
CA LYS A 195 15.86 -9.75 6.45
C LYS A 195 17.10 -8.88 6.34
N TYR A 196 17.92 -8.86 7.38
CA TYR A 196 19.18 -8.14 7.35
C TYR A 196 20.21 -8.82 6.41
N THR A 197 20.75 -8.06 5.47
CA THR A 197 21.80 -8.49 4.54
C THR A 197 23.07 -7.67 4.66
N GLY A 198 22.97 -6.46 5.25
CA GLY A 198 24.05 -5.48 5.30
C GLY A 198 24.36 -4.85 3.94
N TRP A 199 23.56 -5.12 2.91
CA TRP A 199 23.70 -4.50 1.60
C TRP A 199 23.55 -2.98 1.70
N GLN A 200 24.26 -2.27 0.84
CA GLN A 200 24.24 -0.81 0.82
C GLN A 200 23.65 -0.35 -0.51
N PRO A 201 22.87 0.74 -0.50
CA PRO A 201 22.38 1.31 -1.74
C PRO A 201 23.55 1.77 -2.61
N GLN A 202 23.38 1.64 -3.92
CA GLN A 202 24.31 2.07 -4.95
C GLN A 202 23.85 3.37 -5.62
N GLU A 203 22.56 3.70 -5.52
CA GLU A 203 22.01 4.93 -6.08
C GLU A 203 22.27 6.16 -5.20
N ALA A 204 22.22 7.32 -5.85
CA ALA A 204 22.32 8.61 -5.19
C ALA A 204 20.93 9.25 -5.14
N GLY A 205 20.60 9.88 -4.02
CA GLY A 205 19.32 10.56 -3.87
C GLY A 205 19.11 11.69 -4.89
N ARG A 206 17.84 11.88 -5.27
CA ARG A 206 17.37 12.90 -6.20
C ARG A 206 17.52 14.31 -5.60
N LYS A 207 17.70 15.31 -6.48
CA LYS A 207 17.94 16.71 -6.09
C LYS A 207 17.22 17.65 -7.03
N ALA A 208 16.63 18.70 -6.48
CA ALA A 208 15.88 19.72 -7.24
C ALA A 208 14.77 19.11 -8.12
N GLU A 209 14.12 18.05 -7.63
CA GLU A 209 13.12 17.27 -8.35
C GLU A 209 11.85 17.07 -7.53
N ILE A 210 10.73 16.87 -8.23
CA ILE A 210 9.46 16.34 -7.71
C ILE A 210 9.30 14.94 -8.31
N PHE A 211 9.03 13.94 -7.48
CA PHE A 211 8.93 12.55 -7.93
C PHE A 211 8.01 11.72 -7.03
N CYS A 212 7.48 10.64 -7.59
CA CYS A 212 6.74 9.63 -6.84
C CYS A 212 7.72 8.67 -6.15
N ALA A 213 7.45 8.36 -4.89
CA ALA A 213 8.26 7.45 -4.10
C ALA A 213 7.41 6.62 -3.14
N ALA A 214 7.82 5.38 -2.92
CA ALA A 214 7.29 4.52 -1.89
C ALA A 214 8.02 4.80 -0.56
N VAL A 215 7.28 5.05 0.52
CA VAL A 215 7.85 5.32 1.85
C VAL A 215 8.00 4.02 2.63
N TYR A 216 9.22 3.65 2.99
CA TYR A 216 9.50 2.40 3.70
C TYR A 216 9.88 2.56 5.16
N LYS A 217 10.40 3.74 5.53
CA LYS A 217 10.73 4.06 6.92
C LYS A 217 10.65 5.55 7.16
N VAL A 218 10.19 5.92 8.34
CA VAL A 218 10.26 7.28 8.87
C VAL A 218 10.99 7.24 10.21
N ASP A 219 11.99 8.10 10.38
CA ASP A 219 12.64 8.36 11.66
C ASP A 219 12.39 9.80 12.05
N GLU A 220 11.41 10.01 12.92
CA GLU A 220 11.03 11.32 13.44
C GLU A 220 12.17 11.97 14.23
N ALA A 221 12.99 11.20 14.94
CA ALA A 221 14.05 11.76 15.78
C ALA A 221 15.15 12.40 14.94
N SER A 222 15.48 11.79 13.80
CA SER A 222 16.45 12.34 12.85
C SER A 222 15.81 13.18 11.73
N GLN A 223 14.47 13.23 11.64
CA GLN A 223 13.73 13.83 10.54
C GLN A 223 14.18 13.27 9.17
N THR A 224 14.32 11.94 9.10
CA THR A 224 14.75 11.22 7.90
C THR A 224 13.65 10.29 7.42
N VAL A 225 13.46 10.23 6.10
CA VAL A 225 12.51 9.33 5.42
C VAL A 225 13.26 8.49 4.41
N TRP A 226 12.95 7.19 4.32
CA TRP A 226 13.51 6.28 3.33
C TRP A 226 12.52 6.08 2.20
N LEU A 227 12.94 6.48 0.99
CA LEU A 227 12.12 6.58 -0.20
C LEU A 227 12.70 5.70 -1.31
N ASP A 228 11.87 4.84 -1.89
CA ASP A 228 12.19 4.07 -3.10
C ASP A 228 11.46 4.64 -4.31
N ASP A 229 12.11 4.68 -5.46
CA ASP A 229 11.58 5.33 -6.66
C ASP A 229 10.49 4.49 -7.30
N THR A 230 9.33 5.11 -7.55
CA THR A 230 8.16 4.41 -8.08
C THR A 230 7.37 5.27 -9.04
N THR A 231 6.56 4.65 -9.90
CA THR A 231 5.51 5.33 -10.65
C THR A 231 4.41 5.79 -9.71
N GLN A 232 3.45 6.54 -10.23
CA GLN A 232 2.23 6.78 -9.47
C GLN A 232 1.59 5.45 -9.07
N ASP A 233 1.56 4.44 -9.96
CA ASP A 233 0.94 3.10 -9.81
C ASP A 233 1.64 2.17 -8.82
N GLY A 234 2.72 2.62 -8.19
CA GLY A 234 3.50 1.79 -7.28
C GLY A 234 4.50 0.87 -7.97
N GLU A 235 4.67 0.96 -9.29
CA GLU A 235 5.71 0.22 -10.01
C GLU A 235 7.09 0.84 -9.77
N ASN A 236 8.03 0.07 -9.23
CA ASN A 236 9.41 0.55 -9.06
C ASN A 236 10.03 0.90 -10.44
N ILE A 237 10.67 2.07 -10.53
CA ILE A 237 11.30 2.57 -11.77
C ILE A 237 12.82 2.69 -11.68
N GLY A 238 13.39 2.36 -10.53
CA GLY A 238 14.80 2.50 -10.22
C GLY A 238 15.42 1.17 -9.87
N ARG A 239 16.39 1.22 -8.97
CA ARG A 239 16.78 0.04 -8.20
C ARG A 239 15.86 -0.07 -6.99
N TYR A 240 15.61 -1.28 -6.52
CA TYR A 240 14.84 -1.56 -5.31
C TYR A 240 15.64 -1.16 -4.06
N GLU A 241 15.85 0.13 -3.88
CA GLU A 241 16.73 0.73 -2.88
C GLU A 241 16.07 1.97 -2.28
N ALA A 242 15.48 1.82 -1.10
CA ALA A 242 14.95 2.95 -0.34
C ALA A 242 16.10 3.83 0.19
N LEU A 243 16.25 5.02 -0.37
CA LEU A 243 17.31 5.96 -0.03
C LEU A 243 16.89 6.90 1.10
N PRO A 244 17.79 7.27 2.03
CA PRO A 244 17.49 8.21 3.10
C PRO A 244 17.48 9.66 2.60
N TYR A 245 16.40 10.38 2.91
CA TYR A 245 16.27 11.81 2.67
C TYR A 245 15.97 12.54 3.99
N GLN A 246 16.76 13.57 4.28
CA GLN A 246 16.53 14.44 5.44
C GLN A 246 15.58 15.58 5.08
N MET A 247 14.74 15.98 6.03
CA MET A 247 13.94 17.20 5.89
C MET A 247 14.84 18.44 5.79
N ALA A 248 14.43 19.40 4.95
CA ALA A 248 15.10 20.68 4.83
C ALA A 248 14.92 21.52 6.11
N PRO A 249 15.86 22.41 6.45
CA PRO A 249 15.76 23.24 7.65
C PRO A 249 14.45 24.04 7.70
N GLY A 250 13.71 23.90 8.80
CA GLY A 250 12.42 24.59 8.99
C GLY A 250 11.20 23.81 8.47
N GLN A 251 11.42 22.68 7.79
CA GLN A 251 10.37 21.70 7.52
C GLN A 251 10.32 20.67 8.64
N THR A 252 9.15 20.06 8.84
CA THR A 252 8.93 19.02 9.85
C THR A 252 8.06 17.93 9.27
N LEU A 253 8.27 16.69 9.70
CA LEU A 253 7.39 15.56 9.37
C LEU A 253 5.97 15.69 9.97
N ASN A 254 5.70 16.70 10.80
CA ASN A 254 4.40 16.91 11.45
C ASN A 254 3.25 17.29 10.49
N SER A 255 3.49 17.28 9.17
CA SER A 255 2.46 17.41 8.13
C SER A 255 2.09 16.08 7.48
N LEU A 256 2.75 14.97 7.84
CA LEU A 256 2.32 13.63 7.46
C LEU A 256 1.03 13.30 8.22
N PRO A 257 0.02 12.68 7.60
CA PRO A 257 -1.19 12.28 8.30
C PRO A 257 -0.84 11.39 9.50
N ASP A 258 -1.53 11.58 10.62
CA ASP A 258 -1.37 10.79 11.86
C ASP A 258 -1.80 9.32 11.70
N TRP A 259 -1.94 8.81 10.47
CA TRP A 259 -2.39 7.46 10.15
C TRP A 259 -1.20 6.51 10.11
N PRO A 260 -0.90 5.77 11.19
CA PRO A 260 0.35 5.03 11.31
C PRO A 260 0.50 3.93 10.26
N TRP A 261 -0.63 3.43 9.75
CA TRP A 261 -0.73 2.41 8.70
C TRP A 261 -0.56 2.95 7.27
N LEU A 262 -0.61 4.28 7.06
CA LEU A 262 -0.41 4.89 5.73
C LEU A 262 1.00 5.47 5.54
N VAL A 263 1.80 5.59 6.60
CA VAL A 263 3.03 6.41 6.58
C VAL A 263 4.31 5.60 6.34
N ALA A 264 4.26 4.28 6.41
CA ALA A 264 5.39 3.40 6.11
C ALA A 264 4.90 2.14 5.39
N ASP A 265 5.83 1.26 5.03
CA ASP A 265 5.56 -0.03 4.37
C ASP A 265 5.03 0.10 2.92
N GLY A 266 5.68 1.00 2.18
CA GLY A 266 5.60 1.11 0.73
C GLY A 266 4.38 1.87 0.20
N SER A 267 3.72 2.67 1.04
CA SER A 267 2.71 3.63 0.58
C SER A 267 3.33 4.64 -0.39
N ILE A 268 2.54 5.11 -1.35
CA ILE A 268 3.02 5.98 -2.44
C ILE A 268 2.82 7.46 -2.09
N TRP A 269 3.87 8.24 -2.28
CA TRP A 269 3.94 9.65 -1.94
C TRP A 269 4.55 10.46 -3.08
N MET A 270 4.17 11.72 -3.16
CA MET A 270 4.87 12.73 -3.94
C MET A 270 5.91 13.41 -3.06
N ALA A 271 7.19 13.25 -3.40
CA ALA A 271 8.31 13.88 -2.72
C ALA A 271 8.84 15.06 -3.54
N GLN A 272 9.25 16.13 -2.86
CA GLN A 272 9.97 17.24 -3.48
C GLN A 272 11.27 17.52 -2.74
N THR A 273 12.36 17.66 -3.50
CA THR A 273 13.70 17.91 -2.97
C THR A 273 14.25 19.28 -3.37
N ASP A 274 15.07 19.87 -2.50
CA ASP A 274 15.85 21.07 -2.83
C ASP A 274 17.13 20.74 -3.62
N GLU A 275 17.92 21.76 -3.96
CA GLU A 275 19.21 21.60 -4.68
C GLU A 275 20.24 20.74 -3.94
N MET A 276 20.08 20.55 -2.63
CA MET A 276 20.95 19.70 -1.81
C MET A 276 20.44 18.26 -1.72
N GLY A 277 19.22 17.97 -2.16
CA GLY A 277 18.56 16.67 -2.01
C GLY A 277 17.83 16.49 -0.69
N ARG A 278 17.47 17.58 -0.01
CA ARG A 278 16.67 17.54 1.23
C ARG A 278 15.20 17.68 0.90
N LEU A 279 14.34 16.98 1.63
CA LEU A 279 12.89 17.04 1.44
C LEU A 279 12.37 18.40 1.87
N ILE A 280 11.72 19.11 0.93
CA ILE A 280 11.01 20.36 1.21
C ILE A 280 9.50 20.17 1.26
N ASP A 281 9.00 19.07 0.72
CA ASP A 281 7.59 18.69 0.72
C ASP A 281 7.46 17.17 0.53
N LEU A 282 6.44 16.58 1.15
CA LEU A 282 6.13 15.15 1.09
C LEU A 282 4.62 14.98 1.31
N ARG A 283 3.90 14.49 0.30
CA ARG A 283 2.42 14.38 0.29
C ARG A 283 1.96 13.00 -0.16
N ILE A 284 0.92 12.46 0.47
CA ILE A 284 0.36 11.15 0.07
C ILE A 284 -0.21 11.25 -1.33
N TYR A 285 0.05 10.23 -2.14
CA TYR A 285 -0.59 10.05 -3.43
C TYR A 285 -1.74 9.05 -3.26
N LEU A 286 -2.99 9.52 -3.27
CA LEU A 286 -4.18 8.68 -3.17
C LEU A 286 -4.72 8.33 -4.57
N TYR A 287 -4.92 7.04 -4.80
CA TYR A 287 -5.38 6.44 -6.05
C TYR A 287 -6.89 6.58 -6.28
N ASP A 288 -7.42 7.80 -6.24
CA ASP A 288 -8.66 8.13 -6.96
C ASP A 288 -8.81 9.65 -7.05
N SER A 289 -8.40 10.25 -8.17
CA SER A 289 -8.74 11.65 -8.45
C SER A 289 -8.73 11.91 -9.95
N GLU A 290 -9.55 11.18 -10.72
CA GLU A 290 -9.93 11.68 -12.06
C GLU A 290 -10.76 12.98 -11.98
N PHE A 291 -11.12 13.48 -10.78
CA PHE A 291 -11.83 14.74 -10.61
C PHE A 291 -11.37 15.56 -9.40
N THR A 292 -10.09 15.94 -9.33
CA THR A 292 -9.76 17.11 -8.49
C THR A 292 -8.55 17.85 -9.02
N GLU A 293 -8.72 19.13 -9.32
CA GLU A 293 -7.61 20.07 -9.50
C GLU A 293 -6.64 19.92 -8.30
N PRO A 294 -5.32 19.99 -8.51
CA PRO A 294 -4.35 19.77 -7.44
C PRO A 294 -4.62 20.69 -6.24
N GLY A 295 -5.07 20.11 -5.13
CA GLY A 295 -5.36 20.80 -3.86
C GLY A 295 -6.82 20.87 -3.41
N GLY A 296 -7.75 20.14 -4.03
CA GLY A 296 -9.12 19.99 -3.52
C GLY A 296 -9.30 18.75 -2.64
N LEU A 297 -10.12 18.87 -1.58
CA LEU A 297 -10.65 17.74 -0.81
C LEU A 297 -11.62 16.95 -1.69
N THR A 298 -11.59 15.61 -1.65
CA THR A 298 -12.54 14.70 -2.34
C THR A 298 -13.77 14.39 -1.48
N GLU A 299 -14.87 13.94 -2.09
CA GLU A 299 -16.11 13.59 -1.38
C GLU A 299 -15.88 12.45 -0.38
N GLU A 300 -15.04 11.50 -0.75
CA GLU A 300 -14.61 10.37 0.08
C GLU A 300 -13.78 10.84 1.29
N GLU A 301 -12.80 11.74 1.09
CA GLU A 301 -12.02 12.33 2.19
C GLU A 301 -12.91 13.16 3.11
N ALA A 302 -13.84 13.93 2.56
CA ALA A 302 -14.82 14.69 3.32
C ALA A 302 -15.73 13.77 4.15
N ALA A 303 -16.14 12.62 3.59
CA ALA A 303 -16.93 11.61 4.30
C ALA A 303 -16.17 11.00 5.48
N MET A 304 -14.88 10.69 5.28
CA MET A 304 -14.01 10.15 6.32
C MET A 304 -13.81 11.15 7.46
N ILE A 305 -13.59 12.43 7.16
CA ILE A 305 -13.49 13.47 8.19
C ILE A 305 -14.83 13.60 8.94
N LEU A 306 -15.95 13.59 8.22
CA LEU A 306 -17.27 13.76 8.83
C LEU A 306 -17.64 12.59 9.75
N VAL A 307 -17.28 11.34 9.41
CA VAL A 307 -17.62 10.16 10.22
C VAL A 307 -16.89 10.11 11.56
N GLU A 308 -15.81 10.87 11.74
CA GLU A 308 -15.10 10.99 13.01
C GLU A 308 -15.89 11.81 14.05
N ALA A 309 -16.77 12.71 13.60
CA ALA A 309 -17.59 13.50 14.50
C ALA A 309 -18.60 12.60 15.25
N TYR A 310 -18.56 12.66 16.59
CA TYR A 310 -19.35 11.79 17.48
C TYR A 310 -20.86 11.83 17.18
N GLU A 311 -21.41 13.01 16.85
CA GLU A 311 -22.82 13.15 16.49
C GLU A 311 -23.19 12.41 15.20
N ILE A 312 -22.28 12.37 14.23
CA ILE A 312 -22.47 11.72 12.93
C ILE A 312 -22.54 10.20 13.10
N GLN A 313 -21.65 9.63 13.91
CA GLN A 313 -21.70 8.20 14.23
C GLN A 313 -23.05 7.80 14.85
N GLY A 314 -23.61 8.66 15.71
CA GLY A 314 -24.93 8.46 16.29
C GLY A 314 -26.06 8.45 15.25
N TYR A 315 -26.01 9.32 14.25
CA TYR A 315 -26.99 9.37 13.16
C TYR A 315 -26.88 8.18 12.22
N LEU A 316 -25.66 7.76 11.87
CA LEU A 316 -25.44 6.60 11.02
C LEU A 316 -25.91 5.29 11.69
N GLN A 317 -25.66 5.14 13.00
CA GLN A 317 -26.18 4.01 13.78
C GLN A 317 -27.72 3.95 13.84
N GLN A 318 -28.39 5.09 13.63
CA GLN A 318 -29.86 5.17 13.55
C GLN A 318 -30.39 4.89 12.14
N GLY A 319 -29.52 4.54 11.19
CA GLY A 319 -29.89 4.18 9.82
C GLY A 319 -29.90 5.35 8.84
N MET A 320 -29.42 6.53 9.24
CA MET A 320 -29.18 7.63 8.30
C MET A 320 -27.99 7.30 7.39
N ARG A 321 -27.99 7.86 6.19
CA ARG A 321 -26.90 7.72 5.21
C ARG A 321 -26.41 9.10 4.80
N MET A 322 -25.15 9.17 4.38
CA MET A 322 -24.59 10.34 3.73
C MET A 322 -24.99 10.35 2.25
N PHE A 323 -25.20 11.52 1.70
CA PHE A 323 -25.50 11.75 0.30
C PHE A 323 -24.65 12.91 -0.22
N PHE A 324 -24.03 12.65 -1.37
CA PHE A 324 -23.09 13.54 -2.04
C PHE A 324 -23.71 14.01 -3.35
N GLU A 325 -23.69 15.32 -3.56
CA GLU A 325 -24.30 15.95 -4.75
C GLU A 325 -23.26 16.52 -5.72
N GLY A 326 -21.96 16.36 -5.44
CA GLY A 326 -20.91 17.07 -6.17
C GLY A 326 -20.88 18.57 -5.86
N GLU A 327 -21.54 19.02 -4.80
CA GLU A 327 -21.67 20.44 -4.47
C GLU A 327 -20.56 20.90 -3.52
N THR A 328 -20.06 22.11 -3.77
CA THR A 328 -19.05 22.76 -2.93
C THR A 328 -19.45 24.19 -2.60
N GLU A 329 -19.03 24.68 -1.44
CA GLU A 329 -19.25 26.07 -1.01
C GLU A 329 -18.01 26.64 -0.34
N VAL A 330 -17.77 27.94 -0.51
CA VAL A 330 -16.63 28.62 0.13
C VAL A 330 -17.02 29.11 1.52
N ILE A 331 -16.53 28.44 2.56
CA ILE A 331 -16.79 28.77 3.97
C ILE A 331 -15.45 29.08 4.64
N GLY A 332 -15.36 30.21 5.34
CA GLY A 332 -14.11 30.61 6.02
C GLY A 332 -12.91 30.88 5.08
N GLY A 333 -13.13 30.92 3.76
CA GLY A 333 -12.07 31.05 2.75
C GLY A 333 -11.58 29.73 2.16
N GLU A 334 -12.17 28.60 2.56
CA GLU A 334 -11.87 27.25 2.06
C GLU A 334 -13.02 26.73 1.21
N THR A 335 -12.71 25.98 0.15
CA THR A 335 -13.72 25.27 -0.66
C THR A 335 -14.12 23.99 0.05
N CYS A 336 -15.27 24.01 0.72
CA CYS A 336 -15.80 22.88 1.47
C CYS A 336 -16.69 22.01 0.59
N ILE A 337 -16.67 20.70 0.82
CA ILE A 337 -17.62 19.75 0.21
C ILE A 337 -18.89 19.71 1.04
N LEU A 338 -20.04 19.79 0.37
CA LEU A 338 -21.34 19.70 0.99
C LEU A 338 -21.81 18.24 1.07
N ILE A 339 -22.21 17.81 2.27
CA ILE A 339 -22.69 16.46 2.56
C ILE A 339 -24.07 16.56 3.20
N SER A 340 -25.05 15.84 2.64
CA SER A 340 -26.37 15.71 3.25
C SER A 340 -26.46 14.42 4.05
N LEU A 341 -26.89 14.50 5.31
CA LEU A 341 -27.33 13.35 6.09
C LEU A 341 -28.85 13.21 5.99
N GLY A 342 -29.33 12.00 5.78
CA GLY A 342 -30.75 11.75 5.57
C GLY A 342 -31.13 10.29 5.64
N THR A 343 -32.42 10.01 5.54
CA THR A 343 -32.97 8.66 5.50
C THR A 343 -33.19 8.23 4.05
N ASN A 344 -32.76 7.01 3.70
CA ASN A 344 -32.93 6.46 2.37
C ASN A 344 -34.13 5.51 2.37
N ASP A 345 -35.26 5.94 1.81
CA ASP A 345 -36.40 5.08 1.50
C ASP A 345 -36.25 4.54 0.07
N GLU A 346 -36.77 3.34 -0.23
CA GLU A 346 -36.56 2.60 -1.50
C GLU A 346 -36.84 3.41 -2.80
N ASP A 347 -37.59 4.51 -2.70
CA ASP A 347 -37.94 5.39 -3.83
C ASP A 347 -37.28 6.79 -3.81
N HIS A 348 -36.76 7.28 -2.66
CA HIS A 348 -36.17 8.63 -2.54
C HIS A 348 -35.35 8.82 -1.26
N PHE A 349 -34.29 9.63 -1.36
CA PHE A 349 -33.50 10.10 -0.22
C PHE A 349 -34.13 11.35 0.40
N VAL A 350 -34.51 11.27 1.67
CA VAL A 350 -35.04 12.40 2.45
C VAL A 350 -33.89 13.05 3.20
N ARG A 351 -33.47 14.24 2.74
CA ARG A 351 -32.40 15.04 3.36
C ARG A 351 -32.88 15.64 4.68
N GLU A 352 -32.12 15.46 5.74
CA GLU A 352 -32.50 15.89 7.09
C GLU A 352 -31.51 16.91 7.68
N ILE A 353 -30.21 16.78 7.40
CA ILE A 353 -29.16 17.63 7.97
C ILE A 353 -28.10 17.91 6.90
N TYR A 354 -27.59 19.14 6.82
CA TYR A 354 -26.51 19.50 5.89
C TYR A 354 -25.22 19.78 6.65
N TYR A 355 -24.13 19.25 6.12
CA TYR A 355 -22.78 19.46 6.59
C TYR A 355 -21.91 20.01 5.47
N ALA A 356 -20.88 20.76 5.85
CA ALA A 356 -19.81 21.17 4.96
C ALA A 356 -18.47 20.80 5.59
N VAL A 357 -17.57 20.20 4.82
CA VAL A 357 -16.27 19.74 5.30
C VAL A 357 -15.17 20.46 4.54
N ALA A 358 -14.29 21.13 5.28
CA ALA A 358 -13.16 21.87 4.72
C ALA A 358 -11.92 20.97 4.54
N PRO A 359 -11.03 21.27 3.58
CA PRO A 359 -9.73 20.60 3.46
C PRO A 359 -8.89 20.67 4.74
N SER A 360 -9.05 21.70 5.57
CA SER A 360 -8.41 21.81 6.89
C SER A 360 -8.93 20.82 7.95
N GLY A 361 -9.97 20.04 7.65
CA GLY A 361 -10.65 19.16 8.60
C GLY A 361 -11.76 19.85 9.41
N SER A 362 -12.05 21.13 9.14
CA SER A 362 -13.14 21.85 9.80
C SER A 362 -14.51 21.37 9.31
N ILE A 363 -15.42 21.05 10.23
CA ILE A 363 -16.79 20.61 9.93
C ILE A 363 -17.77 21.74 10.29
N TYR A 364 -18.73 22.00 9.40
CA TYR A 364 -19.81 22.94 9.61
C TYR A 364 -21.16 22.24 9.45
N THR A 365 -22.16 22.67 10.22
CA THR A 365 -23.55 22.27 10.06
C THR A 365 -24.40 23.46 9.64
N TYR A 366 -25.37 23.23 8.75
CA TYR A 366 -26.24 24.29 8.25
C TYR A 366 -27.42 24.55 9.19
N ASP A 367 -27.56 25.78 9.64
CA ASP A 367 -28.74 26.23 10.37
C ASP A 367 -29.73 26.90 9.42
N VAL A 368 -30.79 26.18 9.07
CA VAL A 368 -31.88 26.66 8.20
C VAL A 368 -32.63 27.86 8.80
N GLY A 369 -32.67 27.99 10.13
CA GLY A 369 -33.36 29.08 10.81
C GLY A 369 -32.64 30.42 10.71
N THR A 370 -31.31 30.39 10.63
CA THR A 370 -30.47 31.58 10.50
C THR A 370 -29.85 31.74 9.12
N ASP A 371 -29.99 30.74 8.24
CA ASP A 371 -29.40 30.69 6.90
C ASP A 371 -27.86 30.80 6.95
N THR A 372 -27.23 30.10 7.90
CA THR A 372 -25.79 30.16 8.14
C THR A 372 -25.14 28.82 8.48
N TRP A 373 -23.86 28.70 8.11
CA TRP A 373 -22.99 27.60 8.51
C TRP A 373 -22.41 27.85 9.91
N ASN A 374 -22.58 26.89 10.81
CA ASN A 374 -22.04 26.91 12.16
C ASN A 374 -20.99 25.82 12.32
N ALA A 375 -19.84 26.14 12.92
CA ALA A 375 -18.80 25.14 13.17
C ALA A 375 -19.31 24.08 14.16
N VAL A 376 -19.06 22.81 13.81
CA VAL A 376 -19.29 21.65 14.68
C VAL A 376 -18.05 21.50 15.56
N THR A 377 -18.22 21.53 16.89
CA THR A 377 -17.14 21.43 17.88
C THR A 377 -17.02 20.07 18.51
#